data_AF-A0A934C2J4-F1
#
_entry.id   AF-A0A934C2J4-F1
#
_cell.length_a   1.000
_cell.length_b   1.000
_cell.length_c   1.000
_cell.angle_alpha   90.00
_cell.angle_beta   90.00
_cell.angle_gamma   90.00
#
_symmetry.space_group_name_H-M   'P 1'
#
loop_
_entity.id
_entity.type
_entity.pdbx_description
1 polymer ?
#
loop_
_entity_poly.entity_id
_entity_poly.type
_entity_poly.pdbx_seq_one_letter_code
_entity_poly.pdbx_strand_id
1 'polypeptide(L)'
;MPIQEVRPFGVSSLVVQLRPLHPVLPNCFTSWSQVLTDWHVCGALAKSGLPPSLASHPELAAPFVAEIGRAICVQQIDRQSIQTALVRERVVEPTYNAAGGPDYVAVCHAMEQSQNRYVSFWPTNISSPDAIVSRTEMERLQTEYFAIRHRHAPQVAEAQNAALQHYWSNKSGRGLGDDFFADSGTDSIPALMSRGDPSWWWRKFFFRLQRRCQRFHAADGVFLDHLPAIRARISAKKLSAEVAEWSRSMSNRWGWDGPGHYRMLADRTAAKARTLREWYETCAPGYLTDEDVRGSLDSRLVALLKSRDPWNRVIPGRMIESEHWRK
;
A
#
# COMPACT_ATOMS: atom_id res chain seq x y z
N MET A 1 -33.58 60.60 38.80
CA MET A 1 -33.42 60.49 37.33
C MET A 1 -32.07 59.81 37.06
N PRO A 2 -32.08 58.57 36.57
CA PRO A 2 -30.88 57.76 36.33
C PRO A 2 -30.36 57.99 34.90
N ILE A 3 -29.04 57.90 34.71
CA ILE A 3 -28.44 57.71 33.38
C ILE A 3 -28.00 56.25 33.28
N GLN A 4 -28.39 55.66 32.16
CA GLN A 4 -28.52 54.24 31.85
C GLN A 4 -27.22 53.43 31.86
N GLU A 5 -27.44 52.16 32.23
CA GLU A 5 -26.70 50.96 31.85
C GLU A 5 -25.84 51.07 30.58
N VAL A 6 -24.55 50.77 30.69
CA VAL A 6 -23.84 50.05 29.64
C VAL A 6 -23.56 48.66 30.17
N ARG A 7 -24.45 47.73 29.80
CA ARG A 7 -24.20 46.29 29.95
C ARG A 7 -22.99 45.92 29.09
N PRO A 8 -22.12 44.99 29.55
CA PRO A 8 -21.13 44.40 28.67
C PRO A 8 -21.86 43.53 27.63
N PHE A 9 -22.04 44.06 26.43
CA PHE A 9 -22.29 43.25 25.25
C PHE A 9 -21.01 42.50 24.91
N GLY A 10 -21.08 41.18 24.82
CA GLY A 10 -19.97 40.44 24.25
C GLY A 10 -19.97 38.96 24.57
N VAL A 11 -21.09 38.29 24.27
CA VAL A 11 -21.15 36.90 23.78
C VAL A 11 -20.13 35.95 24.41
N SER A 12 -20.62 35.19 25.39
CA SER A 12 -20.06 33.88 25.74
C SER A 12 -19.69 33.15 24.45
N SER A 13 -18.39 33.04 24.20
CA SER A 13 -17.84 32.17 23.16
C SER A 13 -18.23 30.76 23.55
N LEU A 14 -19.43 30.36 23.15
CA LEU A 14 -19.72 28.97 22.83
C LEU A 14 -18.73 28.63 21.72
N VAL A 15 -17.52 28.24 22.14
CA VAL A 15 -16.68 27.33 21.38
C VAL A 15 -17.59 26.12 21.20
N VAL A 16 -18.35 26.13 20.10
CA VAL A 16 -18.92 24.93 19.54
C VAL A 16 -17.71 24.05 19.37
N GLN A 17 -17.52 23.11 20.30
CA GLN A 17 -16.65 21.98 20.09
C GLN A 17 -17.26 21.27 18.90
N LEU A 18 -16.84 21.69 17.70
CA LEU A 18 -17.03 20.95 16.48
C LEU A 18 -16.44 19.59 16.80
N ARG A 19 -17.30 18.60 17.06
CA ARG A 19 -16.87 17.21 17.18
C ARG A 19 -15.90 16.98 16.04
N PRO A 20 -14.73 16.35 16.27
CA PRO A 20 -13.81 16.07 15.19
C PRO A 20 -14.61 15.37 14.09
N LEU A 21 -14.82 16.09 12.99
CA LEU A 21 -15.60 15.65 11.83
C LEU A 21 -14.85 14.57 11.04
N HIS A 22 -13.85 13.96 11.67
CA HIS A 22 -13.00 12.90 11.16
C HIS A 22 -12.96 11.80 12.22
N PRO A 23 -12.99 10.53 11.79
CA PRO A 23 -12.97 9.43 12.72
C PRO A 23 -11.56 9.36 13.33
N VAL A 24 -11.49 9.19 14.65
CA VAL A 24 -10.23 8.93 15.34
C VAL A 24 -9.98 7.43 15.23
N LEU A 25 -8.81 7.05 14.71
CA LEU A 25 -8.41 5.66 14.63
C LEU A 25 -8.28 5.12 16.05
N PRO A 26 -8.96 4.01 16.43
CA PRO A 26 -8.74 3.41 17.73
C PRO A 26 -7.29 2.97 17.88
N ASN A 27 -6.70 3.22 19.04
CA ASN A 27 -5.27 2.95 19.30
C ASN A 27 -4.84 1.48 19.12
N CYS A 28 -5.79 0.55 19.01
CA CYS A 28 -5.55 -0.87 18.79
C CYS A 28 -5.47 -1.26 17.29
N PHE A 29 -5.64 -0.29 16.39
CA PHE A 29 -5.40 -0.46 14.96
C PHE A 29 -4.26 0.45 14.51
N THR A 30 -3.51 0.03 13.50
CA THR A 30 -2.34 0.76 12.98
C THR A 30 -2.70 1.71 11.84
N SER A 31 -3.80 1.45 11.12
CA SER A 31 -4.29 2.29 10.02
C SER A 31 -5.78 2.07 9.75
N TRP A 32 -6.42 3.03 9.08
CA TRP A 32 -7.78 2.83 8.55
C TRP A 32 -7.84 1.79 7.43
N SER A 33 -6.72 1.57 6.71
CA SER A 33 -6.63 0.50 5.71
C SER A 33 -6.80 -0.86 6.36
N GLN A 34 -6.11 -1.11 7.49
CA GLN A 34 -6.29 -2.33 8.29
C GLN A 34 -7.76 -2.52 8.69
N VAL A 35 -8.39 -1.49 9.27
CA VAL A 35 -9.80 -1.57 9.70
C VAL A 35 -10.72 -2.00 8.56
N LEU A 36 -10.55 -1.39 7.38
CA LEU A 36 -11.40 -1.67 6.24
C LEU A 36 -11.14 -3.06 5.66
N THR A 37 -9.87 -3.44 5.45
CA THR A 37 -9.54 -4.77 4.94
C THR A 37 -10.05 -5.86 5.86
N ASP A 38 -9.76 -5.76 7.16
CA ASP A 38 -10.16 -6.75 8.15
C ASP A 38 -11.68 -6.85 8.25
N TRP A 39 -12.40 -5.71 8.16
CA TRP A 39 -13.86 -5.72 8.08
C TRP A 39 -14.40 -6.53 6.90
N HIS A 40 -13.80 -6.38 5.71
CA HIS A 40 -14.20 -7.13 4.53
C HIS A 40 -13.89 -8.62 4.68
N VAL A 41 -12.73 -8.95 5.25
CA VAL A 41 -12.28 -10.32 5.52
C VAL A 41 -13.15 -11.01 6.57
N CYS A 42 -13.39 -10.38 7.73
CA CYS A 42 -14.34 -10.83 8.75
C CYS A 42 -15.73 -11.10 8.15
N GLY A 43 -16.23 -10.17 7.32
CA GLY A 43 -17.53 -10.32 6.68
C GLY A 43 -17.60 -11.46 5.65
N ALA A 44 -16.47 -11.85 5.05
CA ALA A 44 -16.38 -13.02 4.17
C ALA A 44 -16.30 -14.31 5.00
N LEU A 45 -15.48 -14.30 6.06
CA LEU A 45 -15.31 -15.41 6.99
C LEU A 45 -16.62 -15.76 7.69
N ALA A 46 -17.34 -14.77 8.23
CA ALA A 46 -18.62 -14.96 8.92
C ALA A 46 -19.66 -15.67 8.04
N LYS A 47 -19.65 -15.41 6.72
CA LYS A 47 -20.53 -16.13 5.79
C LYS A 47 -20.04 -17.55 5.53
N SER A 48 -18.73 -17.76 5.46
CA SER A 48 -18.08 -19.03 5.09
C SER A 48 -17.95 -20.03 6.22
N GLY A 49 -18.06 -19.56 7.46
CA GLY A 49 -17.66 -20.33 8.62
C GLY A 49 -16.15 -20.43 8.69
N LEU A 50 -15.64 -20.88 9.84
CA LEU A 50 -14.22 -21.16 10.01
C LEU A 50 -13.77 -22.27 9.04
N PRO A 51 -12.54 -22.18 8.51
CA PRO A 51 -11.97 -23.28 7.74
C PRO A 51 -11.90 -24.54 8.61
N PRO A 52 -12.15 -25.74 8.06
CA PRO A 52 -12.10 -27.00 8.82
C PRO A 52 -10.79 -27.20 9.59
N SER A 53 -9.68 -26.74 9.02
CA SER A 53 -8.39 -26.69 9.70
C SER A 53 -8.44 -25.88 11.02
N LEU A 54 -9.09 -24.74 11.06
CA LEU A 54 -9.16 -23.91 12.27
C LEU A 54 -10.34 -24.25 13.18
N ALA A 55 -11.14 -25.28 12.89
CA ALA A 55 -12.35 -25.60 13.65
C ALA A 55 -12.07 -25.90 15.13
N SER A 56 -10.93 -26.52 15.45
CA SER A 56 -10.52 -26.81 16.84
C SER A 56 -9.84 -25.62 17.53
N HIS A 57 -9.57 -24.54 16.80
CA HIS A 57 -8.84 -23.37 17.28
C HIS A 57 -9.52 -22.07 16.79
N PRO A 58 -10.74 -21.79 17.27
CA PRO A 58 -11.51 -20.62 16.82
C PRO A 58 -10.78 -19.29 17.08
N GLU A 59 -9.90 -19.23 18.07
CA GLU A 59 -9.07 -18.07 18.38
C GLU A 59 -8.12 -17.70 17.22
N LEU A 60 -7.75 -18.66 16.36
CA LEU A 60 -6.89 -18.44 15.19
C LEU A 60 -7.62 -17.75 14.03
N ALA A 61 -8.92 -17.48 14.16
CA ALA A 61 -9.64 -16.66 13.19
C ALA A 61 -9.15 -15.21 13.20
N ALA A 62 -8.76 -14.67 14.36
CA ALA A 62 -8.20 -13.32 14.49
C ALA A 62 -6.91 -13.14 13.67
N PRO A 63 -5.85 -13.95 13.88
CA PRO A 63 -4.64 -13.86 13.06
C PRO A 63 -4.90 -14.18 11.58
N PHE A 64 -5.83 -15.09 11.27
CA PHE A 64 -6.21 -15.35 9.88
C PHE A 64 -6.79 -14.09 9.21
N VAL A 65 -7.72 -13.39 9.87
CA VAL A 65 -8.30 -12.15 9.34
C VAL A 65 -7.22 -11.11 9.12
N ALA A 66 -6.38 -10.89 10.13
CA ALA A 66 -5.32 -9.90 10.09
C ALA A 66 -4.31 -10.17 8.97
N GLU A 67 -3.91 -11.43 8.75
CA GLU A 67 -2.94 -11.81 7.72
C GLU A 67 -3.53 -11.69 6.30
N ILE A 68 -4.77 -12.10 6.08
CA ILE A 68 -5.44 -11.86 4.78
C ILE A 68 -5.62 -10.36 4.53
N GLY A 69 -6.01 -9.59 5.54
CA GLY A 69 -6.15 -8.14 5.45
C GLY A 69 -4.83 -7.45 5.12
N ARG A 70 -3.76 -7.82 5.82
CA ARG A 70 -2.39 -7.38 5.57
C ARG A 70 -1.94 -7.72 4.14
N ALA A 71 -2.20 -8.94 3.67
CA ALA A 71 -1.85 -9.35 2.31
C ALA A 71 -2.58 -8.50 1.24
N ILE A 72 -3.83 -8.12 1.47
CA ILE A 72 -4.56 -7.19 0.59
C ILE A 72 -3.89 -5.81 0.59
N CYS A 73 -3.56 -5.26 1.76
CA CYS A 73 -2.87 -3.97 1.88
C CYS A 73 -1.51 -3.99 1.15
N VAL A 74 -0.68 -5.01 1.38
CA VAL A 74 0.62 -5.16 0.73
C VAL A 74 0.47 -5.19 -0.79
N GLN A 75 -0.49 -5.95 -1.31
CA GLN A 75 -0.69 -6.05 -2.77
C GLN A 75 -1.23 -4.75 -3.37
N GLN A 76 -2.20 -4.09 -2.75
CA GLN A 76 -2.87 -2.90 -3.31
C GLN A 76 -2.16 -1.57 -3.03
N ILE A 77 -1.47 -1.43 -1.91
CA ILE A 77 -0.83 -0.17 -1.48
C ILE A 77 0.67 -0.26 -1.75
N ASP A 78 1.36 -1.21 -1.14
CA ASP A 78 2.82 -1.23 -1.11
C ASP A 78 3.39 -1.65 -2.46
N ARG A 79 2.95 -2.82 -2.96
CA ARG A 79 3.45 -3.38 -4.20
C ARG A 79 3.07 -2.52 -5.40
N GLN A 80 1.83 -2.01 -5.46
CA GLN A 80 1.45 -1.08 -6.54
C GLN A 80 2.26 0.21 -6.51
N SER A 81 2.57 0.75 -5.33
CA SER A 81 3.43 1.95 -5.23
C SER A 81 4.82 1.69 -5.85
N ILE A 82 5.39 0.51 -5.60
CA ILE A 82 6.70 0.13 -6.15
C ILE A 82 6.59 -0.09 -7.66
N GLN A 83 5.58 -0.82 -8.13
CA GLN A 83 5.40 -1.09 -9.56
C GLN A 83 5.20 0.20 -10.36
N THR A 84 4.39 1.13 -9.86
CA THR A 84 4.19 2.42 -10.54
C THR A 84 5.44 3.28 -10.54
N ALA A 85 6.23 3.29 -9.46
CA ALA A 85 7.54 3.95 -9.45
C ALA A 85 8.47 3.36 -10.53
N LEU A 86 8.56 2.03 -10.62
CA LEU A 86 9.37 1.36 -11.65
C LEU A 86 8.88 1.66 -13.07
N VAL A 87 7.57 1.70 -13.31
CA VAL A 87 6.99 2.07 -14.61
C VAL A 87 7.40 3.49 -15.01
N ARG A 88 7.37 4.44 -14.06
CA ARG A 88 7.81 5.82 -14.32
C ARG A 88 9.30 5.91 -14.62
N GLU A 89 10.13 5.24 -13.83
CA GLU A 89 11.59 5.29 -14.00
C GLU A 89 12.03 4.67 -15.33
N ARG A 90 11.36 3.60 -15.78
CA ARG A 90 11.68 2.91 -17.05
C ARG A 90 11.62 3.81 -18.28
N VAL A 91 10.83 4.90 -18.26
CA VAL A 91 10.70 5.81 -19.40
C VAL A 91 11.59 7.05 -19.30
N VAL A 92 12.27 7.28 -18.17
CA VAL A 92 13.05 8.51 -17.94
C VAL A 92 14.25 8.61 -18.88
N GLU A 93 15.18 7.65 -18.82
CA GLU A 93 16.38 7.68 -19.67
C GLU A 93 16.06 7.59 -21.15
N PRO A 94 15.16 6.70 -21.63
CA PRO A 94 14.81 6.65 -23.04
C PRO A 94 14.22 7.97 -23.56
N THR A 95 13.42 8.65 -22.73
CA THR A 95 12.81 9.94 -23.12
C THR A 95 13.84 11.05 -23.18
N TYR A 96 14.78 11.13 -22.22
CA TYR A 96 15.88 12.10 -22.31
C TYR A 96 16.80 11.82 -23.50
N ASN A 97 17.08 10.55 -23.80
CA ASN A 97 17.85 10.17 -24.99
C ASN A 97 17.14 10.61 -26.28
N ALA A 98 15.85 10.33 -26.41
CA ALA A 98 15.07 10.74 -27.57
C ALA A 98 14.94 12.27 -27.71
N ALA A 99 14.68 12.98 -26.61
CA ALA A 99 14.42 14.43 -26.62
C ALA A 99 15.70 15.28 -26.70
N GLY A 100 16.76 14.88 -25.99
CA GLY A 100 18.06 15.55 -25.98
C GLY A 100 18.98 15.10 -27.11
N GLY A 101 18.68 13.97 -27.76
CA GLY A 101 19.36 13.52 -28.97
C GLY A 101 20.86 13.26 -28.77
N PRO A 102 21.68 13.45 -29.83
CA PRO A 102 23.12 13.20 -29.80
C PRO A 102 23.86 13.99 -28.72
N ASP A 103 23.43 15.21 -28.42
CA ASP A 103 24.07 16.06 -27.41
C ASP A 103 23.93 15.47 -26.00
N TYR A 104 22.73 14.97 -25.66
CA TYR A 104 22.52 14.29 -24.38
C TYR A 104 23.36 13.02 -24.27
N VAL A 105 23.40 12.21 -25.33
CA VAL A 105 24.19 10.97 -25.37
C VAL A 105 25.69 11.27 -25.24
N ALA A 106 26.18 12.32 -25.92
CA ALA A 106 27.56 12.75 -25.83
C ALA A 106 27.93 13.21 -24.42
N VAL A 107 27.08 14.00 -23.76
CA VAL A 107 27.28 14.42 -22.37
C VAL A 107 27.28 13.21 -21.42
N CYS A 108 26.36 12.26 -21.57
CA CYS A 108 26.34 11.04 -20.76
C CYS A 108 27.63 10.23 -20.90
N HIS A 109 28.10 9.99 -22.12
CA HIS A 109 29.35 9.28 -22.36
C HIS A 109 30.57 10.03 -21.84
N ALA A 110 30.61 11.36 -22.01
CA ALA A 110 31.68 12.19 -21.49
C ALA A 110 31.71 12.17 -19.95
N MET A 111 30.54 12.20 -19.30
CA MET A 111 30.42 12.06 -17.84
C MET A 111 30.96 10.72 -17.36
N GLU A 112 30.55 9.61 -17.98
CA GLU A 112 31.03 8.27 -17.63
C GLU A 112 32.56 8.16 -17.78
N GLN A 113 33.10 8.66 -18.89
CA GLN A 113 34.55 8.69 -19.11
C GLN A 113 35.28 9.57 -18.09
N SER A 114 34.74 10.75 -17.78
CA SER A 114 35.32 11.67 -16.80
C SER A 114 35.28 11.08 -15.38
N GLN A 115 34.18 10.44 -15.01
CA GLN A 115 34.04 9.73 -13.73
C GLN A 115 35.03 8.57 -13.63
N ASN A 116 35.18 7.76 -14.68
CA ASN A 116 36.14 6.67 -14.71
C ASN A 116 37.58 7.17 -14.56
N ARG A 117 37.93 8.30 -15.18
CA ARG A 117 39.23 8.96 -14.99
C ARG A 117 39.39 9.48 -13.57
N TYR A 118 38.39 10.15 -13.01
CA TYR A 118 38.46 10.66 -11.64
C TYR A 118 38.66 9.52 -10.61
N VAL A 119 37.92 8.43 -10.74
CA VAL A 119 38.01 7.26 -9.85
C VAL A 119 39.38 6.58 -9.94
N SER A 120 40.05 6.60 -11.10
CA SER A 120 41.38 5.99 -11.24
C SER A 120 42.47 6.73 -10.45
N PHE A 121 42.25 8.00 -10.07
CA PHE A 121 43.15 8.75 -9.19
C PHE A 121 42.94 8.49 -7.70
N TRP A 122 41.83 7.84 -7.31
CA TRP A 122 41.50 7.56 -5.91
C TRP A 122 42.59 6.78 -5.15
N PRO A 123 43.21 5.73 -5.72
CA PRO A 123 44.22 4.94 -5.01
C PRO A 123 45.57 5.64 -4.85
N THR A 124 45.87 6.65 -5.68
CA THR A 124 47.22 7.19 -5.86
C THR A 124 47.37 8.61 -5.31
N ASN A 125 46.58 9.58 -5.79
CA ASN A 125 46.61 10.96 -5.27
C ASN A 125 45.44 11.81 -5.82
N ILE A 126 44.38 11.97 -5.02
CA ILE A 126 43.21 12.82 -5.34
C ILE A 126 43.56 14.32 -5.39
N SER A 127 44.68 14.75 -4.80
CA SER A 127 45.13 16.14 -4.82
C SER A 127 46.07 16.47 -5.97
N SER A 128 46.31 15.52 -6.89
CA SER A 128 47.10 15.79 -8.09
C SER A 128 46.41 16.82 -9.01
N PRO A 129 47.17 17.64 -9.75
CA PRO A 129 46.59 18.57 -10.73
C PRO A 129 45.63 17.89 -11.71
N ASP A 130 45.96 16.68 -12.18
CA ASP A 130 45.13 15.90 -13.11
C ASP A 130 43.80 15.42 -12.48
N ALA A 131 43.82 15.06 -11.20
CA ALA A 131 42.61 14.72 -10.45
C ALA A 131 41.72 15.96 -10.24
N ILE A 132 42.30 17.14 -10.00
CA ILE A 132 41.58 18.41 -9.87
C ILE A 132 40.93 18.78 -11.21
N VAL A 133 41.67 18.70 -12.32
CA VAL A 133 41.14 18.96 -13.67
C VAL A 133 39.99 17.99 -14.00
N SER A 134 40.15 16.70 -13.71
CA SER A 134 39.11 15.70 -13.94
C SER A 134 37.85 15.97 -13.11
N ARG A 135 38.01 16.41 -11.86
CA ARG A 135 36.88 16.82 -11.00
C ARG A 135 36.14 18.04 -11.56
N THR A 136 36.87 19.08 -11.97
CA THR A 136 36.26 20.28 -12.56
C THR A 136 35.54 19.97 -13.86
N GLU A 137 36.10 19.09 -14.69
CA GLU A 137 35.43 18.63 -15.91
C GLU A 137 34.15 17.83 -15.61
N MET A 138 34.18 16.96 -14.59
CA MET A 138 32.99 16.26 -14.12
C MET A 138 31.90 17.25 -13.63
N GLU A 139 32.26 18.28 -12.87
CA GLU A 139 31.32 19.32 -12.41
C GLU A 139 30.69 20.09 -13.58
N ARG A 140 31.48 20.42 -14.61
CA ARG A 140 31.00 21.05 -15.85
C ARG A 140 30.02 20.14 -16.58
N LEU A 141 30.39 18.88 -16.81
CA LEU A 141 29.55 17.90 -17.51
C LEU A 141 28.26 17.59 -16.73
N GLN A 142 28.31 17.51 -15.40
CA GLN A 142 27.11 17.39 -14.56
C GLN A 142 26.18 18.60 -14.73
N THR A 143 26.74 19.82 -14.77
CA THR A 143 25.95 21.04 -15.01
C THR A 143 25.26 20.99 -16.37
N GLU A 144 25.96 20.57 -17.42
CA GLU A 144 25.39 20.41 -18.77
C GLU A 144 24.32 19.33 -18.83
N TYR A 145 24.57 18.19 -18.19
CA TYR A 145 23.60 17.10 -18.06
C TYR A 145 22.31 17.56 -17.39
N PHE A 146 22.42 18.26 -16.26
CA PHE A 146 21.25 18.80 -15.56
C PHE A 146 20.56 19.91 -16.36
N ALA A 147 21.29 20.73 -17.13
CA ALA A 147 20.69 21.73 -18.00
C ALA A 147 19.84 21.10 -19.11
N ILE A 148 20.34 20.04 -19.75
CA ILE A 148 19.58 19.28 -20.76
C ILE A 148 18.35 18.63 -20.11
N ARG A 149 18.52 18.00 -18.93
CA ARG A 149 17.40 17.40 -18.21
C ARG A 149 16.35 18.40 -17.79
N HIS A 150 16.76 19.57 -17.32
CA HIS A 150 15.84 20.63 -16.94
C HIS A 150 15.02 21.10 -18.14
N ARG A 151 15.67 21.30 -19.29
CA ARG A 151 15.02 21.65 -20.56
C ARG A 151 13.96 20.62 -20.98
N HIS A 152 14.24 19.34 -20.76
CA HIS A 152 13.37 18.24 -21.19
C HIS A 152 12.48 17.62 -20.11
N ALA A 153 12.50 18.17 -18.90
CA ALA A 153 11.69 17.69 -17.78
C ALA A 153 10.17 17.62 -18.10
N PRO A 154 9.58 18.58 -18.84
CA PRO A 154 8.16 18.49 -19.22
C PRO A 154 7.85 17.26 -20.10
N GLN A 155 8.69 16.95 -21.09
CA GLN A 155 8.48 15.77 -21.95
C GLN A 155 8.62 14.47 -21.16
N VAL A 156 9.57 14.41 -20.23
CA VAL A 156 9.71 13.24 -19.34
C VAL A 156 8.51 13.10 -18.42
N ALA A 157 7.98 14.19 -17.86
CA ALA A 157 6.77 14.15 -17.04
C ALA A 157 5.55 13.65 -17.84
N GLU A 158 5.41 14.09 -19.10
CA GLU A 158 4.36 13.60 -20.01
C GLU A 158 4.52 12.11 -20.31
N ALA A 159 5.71 11.65 -20.66
CA ALA A 159 6.00 10.25 -20.91
C ALA A 159 5.75 9.36 -19.67
N GLN A 160 6.13 9.82 -18.48
CA GLN A 160 5.84 9.14 -17.21
C GLN A 160 4.33 9.01 -16.99
N ASN A 161 3.56 10.08 -17.21
CA ASN A 161 2.11 10.06 -17.05
C ASN A 161 1.44 9.13 -18.08
N ALA A 162 1.87 9.16 -19.34
CA ALA A 162 1.37 8.27 -20.38
C ALA A 162 1.66 6.79 -20.06
N ALA A 163 2.88 6.49 -19.60
CA ALA A 163 3.26 5.14 -19.19
C ALA A 163 2.42 4.62 -18.02
N LEU A 164 2.14 5.48 -17.03
CA LEU A 164 1.25 5.14 -15.92
C LEU A 164 -0.20 4.93 -16.37
N GLN A 165 -0.73 5.80 -17.23
CA GLN A 165 -2.08 5.65 -17.77
C GLN A 165 -2.23 4.32 -18.52
N HIS A 166 -1.23 3.96 -19.33
CA HIS A 166 -1.19 2.67 -20.02
C HIS A 166 -1.05 1.48 -19.05
N TYR A 167 -0.21 1.61 -18.02
CA TYR A 167 -0.09 0.58 -16.97
C TYR A 167 -1.44 0.31 -16.30
N TRP A 168 -2.14 1.38 -15.90
CA TRP A 168 -3.42 1.28 -15.22
C TRP A 168 -4.57 0.85 -16.15
N SER A 169 -4.58 1.24 -17.44
CA SER A 169 -5.59 0.77 -18.39
C SER A 169 -5.55 -0.75 -18.61
N ASN A 170 -4.36 -1.35 -18.45
CA ASN A 170 -4.16 -2.79 -18.58
C ASN A 170 -4.46 -3.56 -17.27
N LYS A 171 -4.64 -2.87 -16.15
CA LYS A 171 -5.01 -3.47 -14.87
C LYS A 171 -6.52 -3.37 -14.69
N SER A 172 -7.21 -4.50 -14.83
CA SER A 172 -8.61 -4.58 -14.43
C SER A 172 -8.72 -4.64 -12.90
N GLY A 173 -9.72 -3.94 -12.37
CA GLY A 173 -10.35 -4.30 -11.09
C GLY A 173 -9.91 -3.47 -9.89
N ARG A 174 -10.81 -2.61 -9.42
CA ARG A 174 -10.79 -2.02 -8.07
C ARG A 174 -11.20 -3.03 -6.98
N GLY A 175 -10.83 -4.30 -7.17
CA GLY A 175 -11.26 -5.43 -6.35
C GLY A 175 -10.22 -6.55 -6.39
N LEU A 176 -10.61 -7.73 -5.91
CA LEU A 176 -9.71 -8.89 -5.86
C LEU A 176 -9.95 -9.76 -7.09
N GLY A 177 -8.96 -9.82 -8.00
CA GLY A 177 -8.98 -10.74 -9.14
C GLY A 177 -8.76 -12.20 -8.73
N ASP A 178 -8.93 -13.15 -9.65
CA ASP A 178 -8.81 -14.59 -9.33
C ASP A 178 -7.38 -14.96 -8.88
N ASP A 179 -6.38 -14.38 -9.53
CA ASP A 179 -4.96 -14.62 -9.24
C ASP A 179 -4.36 -13.60 -8.25
N PHE A 180 -5.20 -12.88 -7.49
CA PHE A 180 -4.75 -11.76 -6.63
C PHE A 180 -3.64 -12.15 -5.64
N PHE A 181 -3.67 -13.38 -5.13
CA PHE A 181 -2.67 -13.90 -4.20
C PHE A 181 -1.62 -14.82 -4.86
N ALA A 182 -1.60 -14.96 -6.20
CA ALA A 182 -0.71 -15.89 -6.90
C ALA A 182 0.77 -15.62 -6.64
N ASP A 183 1.15 -14.35 -6.50
CA ASP A 183 2.53 -13.93 -6.24
C ASP A 183 2.88 -13.88 -4.74
N SER A 184 1.99 -14.34 -3.86
CA SER A 184 2.28 -14.36 -2.42
C SER A 184 3.39 -15.37 -2.15
N GLY A 185 4.28 -15.07 -1.20
CA GLY A 185 5.34 -16.01 -0.81
C GLY A 185 4.77 -17.38 -0.44
N THR A 186 5.51 -18.46 -0.74
CA THR A 186 5.06 -19.85 -0.58
C THR A 186 4.51 -20.13 0.83
N ASP A 187 5.12 -19.53 1.85
CA ASP A 187 4.77 -19.68 3.27
C ASP A 187 3.72 -18.68 3.78
N SER A 188 3.18 -17.82 2.92
CA SER A 188 2.13 -16.87 3.32
C SER A 188 0.82 -17.58 3.65
N ILE A 189 0.01 -17.00 4.54
CA ILE A 189 -1.31 -17.55 4.90
C ILE A 189 -2.20 -17.77 3.67
N PRO A 190 -2.36 -16.82 2.71
CA PRO A 190 -3.13 -17.09 1.49
C PRO A 190 -2.62 -18.30 0.70
N ALA A 191 -1.29 -18.46 0.60
CA ALA A 191 -0.69 -19.56 -0.13
C ALA A 191 -0.86 -20.91 0.59
N LEU A 192 -0.66 -20.96 1.91
CA LEU A 192 -0.89 -22.16 2.72
C LEU A 192 -2.36 -22.57 2.70
N MET A 193 -3.28 -21.61 2.79
CA MET A 193 -4.73 -21.86 2.78
C MET A 193 -5.24 -22.34 1.42
N SER A 194 -4.68 -21.85 0.31
CA SER A 194 -5.06 -22.30 -1.02
C SER A 194 -4.63 -23.75 -1.32
N ARG A 195 -3.63 -24.27 -0.58
CA ARG A 195 -3.08 -25.62 -0.72
C ARG A 195 -3.57 -26.64 0.32
N GLY A 196 -3.65 -26.25 1.59
CA GLY A 196 -3.77 -27.17 2.73
C GLY A 196 -5.19 -27.43 3.26
N ASP A 197 -6.14 -26.53 3.01
CA ASP A 197 -7.56 -26.72 3.40
C ASP A 197 -8.30 -27.45 2.26
N PRO A 198 -9.51 -28.02 2.46
CA PRO A 198 -10.27 -28.52 1.33
C PRO A 198 -10.44 -27.37 0.33
N SER A 199 -9.92 -27.53 -0.89
CA SER A 199 -9.86 -26.48 -1.90
C SER A 199 -11.22 -25.80 -2.16
N TRP A 200 -12.32 -26.48 -1.86
CA TRP A 200 -13.67 -25.93 -1.89
C TRP A 200 -13.91 -24.80 -0.86
N TRP A 201 -13.38 -24.88 0.36
CA TRP A 201 -13.58 -23.87 1.40
C TRP A 201 -12.88 -22.58 1.02
N TRP A 202 -11.59 -22.67 0.64
CA TRP A 202 -10.82 -21.50 0.21
C TRP A 202 -11.49 -20.81 -0.99
N ARG A 203 -11.90 -21.57 -2.01
CA ARG A 203 -12.65 -21.03 -3.16
C ARG A 203 -13.93 -20.32 -2.74
N LYS A 204 -14.71 -20.91 -1.84
CA LYS A 204 -15.97 -20.34 -1.31
C LYS A 204 -15.72 -19.05 -0.52
N PHE A 205 -14.71 -19.05 0.36
CA PHE A 205 -14.29 -17.88 1.12
C PHE A 205 -13.82 -16.76 0.20
N PHE A 206 -12.91 -17.09 -0.73
CA PHE A 206 -12.33 -16.12 -1.65
C PHE A 206 -13.38 -15.49 -2.56
N PHE A 207 -14.29 -16.29 -3.13
CA PHE A 207 -15.41 -15.76 -3.93
C PHE A 207 -16.28 -14.75 -3.15
N ARG A 208 -16.51 -15.01 -1.86
CA ARG A 208 -17.26 -14.08 -1.00
C ARG A 208 -16.45 -12.85 -0.64
N LEU A 209 -15.15 -12.99 -0.45
CA LEU A 209 -14.24 -11.88 -0.26
C LEU A 209 -14.21 -10.98 -1.50
N GLN A 210 -14.06 -11.54 -2.70
CA GLN A 210 -14.14 -10.82 -3.98
C GLN A 210 -15.44 -10.03 -4.10
N ARG A 211 -16.60 -10.66 -3.83
CA ARG A 211 -17.90 -9.96 -3.83
C ARG A 211 -17.97 -8.81 -2.83
N ARG A 212 -17.39 -8.97 -1.64
CA ARG A 212 -17.35 -7.89 -0.64
C ARG A 212 -16.38 -6.79 -1.00
N CYS A 213 -15.31 -7.10 -1.72
CA CYS A 213 -14.26 -6.16 -2.09
C CYS A 213 -14.44 -5.54 -3.48
N GLN A 214 -15.52 -5.84 -4.22
CA GLN A 214 -15.72 -5.41 -5.61
C GLN A 214 -15.58 -3.89 -5.85
N ARG A 215 -15.94 -3.08 -4.86
CA ARG A 215 -15.88 -1.61 -4.92
C ARG A 215 -14.95 -1.02 -3.85
N PHE A 216 -14.17 -1.86 -3.19
CA PHE A 216 -13.32 -1.47 -2.08
C PHE A 216 -11.87 -1.47 -2.53
N HIS A 217 -11.17 -0.37 -2.23
CA HIS A 217 -9.75 -0.28 -2.42
C HIS A 217 -9.09 0.06 -1.08
N ALA A 218 -7.99 -0.61 -0.73
CA ALA A 218 -7.31 -0.37 0.55
C ALA A 218 -6.86 1.11 0.73
N ALA A 219 -6.64 1.84 -0.37
CA ALA A 219 -6.36 3.28 -0.37
C ALA A 219 -7.50 4.15 0.19
N ASP A 220 -8.74 3.65 0.26
CA ASP A 220 -9.83 4.33 0.99
C ASP A 220 -9.47 4.53 2.47
N GLY A 221 -8.71 3.60 3.05
CA GLY A 221 -8.16 3.71 4.40
C GLY A 221 -7.04 4.72 4.49
N VAL A 222 -6.06 4.64 3.58
CA VAL A 222 -4.94 5.60 3.50
C VAL A 222 -5.46 7.04 3.37
N PHE A 223 -6.53 7.24 2.61
CA PHE A 223 -7.21 8.52 2.54
C PHE A 223 -7.71 9.01 3.91
N LEU A 224 -8.33 8.13 4.70
CA LEU A 224 -8.79 8.48 6.06
C LEU A 224 -7.61 8.79 7.00
N ASP A 225 -6.49 8.09 6.85
CA ASP A 225 -5.26 8.38 7.60
C ASP A 225 -4.71 9.78 7.26
N HIS A 226 -4.80 10.20 6.00
CA HIS A 226 -4.34 11.53 5.55
C HIS A 226 -5.38 12.64 5.67
N LEU A 227 -6.66 12.32 5.86
CA LEU A 227 -7.75 13.31 5.91
C LEU A 227 -7.52 14.44 6.94
N PRO A 228 -6.98 14.20 8.15
CA PRO A 228 -6.64 15.27 9.08
C PRO A 228 -5.62 16.26 8.50
N ALA A 229 -4.57 15.77 7.84
CA ALA A 229 -3.54 16.60 7.21
C ALA A 229 -4.08 17.40 6.02
N ILE A 230 -4.95 16.78 5.19
CA ILE A 230 -5.64 17.47 4.09
C ILE A 230 -6.48 18.63 4.65
N ARG A 231 -7.18 18.41 5.76
CA ARG A 231 -8.00 19.45 6.40
C ARG A 231 -7.19 20.58 7.01
N ALA A 232 -6.03 20.28 7.61
CA ALA A 232 -5.15 21.31 8.16
C ALA A 232 -4.64 22.29 7.08
N ARG A 233 -4.61 21.88 5.82
CA ARG A 233 -4.21 22.71 4.66
C ARG A 233 -5.33 23.60 4.12
N ILE A 234 -6.54 23.52 4.67
CA ILE A 234 -7.66 24.37 4.26
C ILE A 234 -7.40 25.79 4.77
N SER A 235 -6.70 26.59 3.96
CA SER A 235 -6.48 28.01 4.21
C SER A 235 -7.28 28.90 3.24
N ALA A 236 -7.61 28.41 2.04
CA ALA A 236 -8.36 29.18 1.02
C ALA A 236 -9.24 28.33 0.06
N LYS A 237 -8.95 27.04 -0.15
CA LYS A 237 -9.73 26.15 -1.03
C LYS A 237 -10.80 25.37 -0.26
N LYS A 238 -11.92 25.02 -0.91
CA LYS A 238 -12.93 24.10 -0.33
C LYS A 238 -12.29 22.71 -0.11
N LEU A 239 -12.61 22.04 1.00
CA LEU A 239 -12.13 20.67 1.30
C LEU A 239 -12.32 19.69 0.14
N SER A 240 -13.40 19.81 -0.63
CA SER A 240 -13.63 18.97 -1.81
C SER A 240 -12.57 19.14 -2.89
N ALA A 241 -12.02 20.35 -3.07
CA ALA A 241 -10.96 20.62 -4.02
C ALA A 241 -9.63 20.02 -3.55
N GLU A 242 -9.29 20.16 -2.27
CA GLU A 242 -8.10 19.54 -1.66
C GLU A 242 -8.16 18.00 -1.75
N VAL A 243 -9.32 17.41 -1.48
CA VAL A 243 -9.53 15.95 -1.62
C VAL A 243 -9.38 15.51 -3.09
N ALA A 244 -9.91 16.28 -4.04
CA ALA A 244 -9.79 15.97 -5.46
C ALA A 244 -8.33 16.08 -5.94
N GLU A 245 -7.59 17.09 -5.46
CA GLU A 245 -6.17 17.27 -5.75
C GLU A 245 -5.32 16.14 -5.18
N TRP A 246 -5.56 15.78 -3.92
CA TRP A 246 -4.92 14.64 -3.27
C TRP A 246 -5.24 13.32 -3.99
N SER A 247 -6.52 13.08 -4.30
CA SER A 247 -6.95 11.89 -5.05
C SER A 247 -6.25 11.78 -6.40
N ARG A 248 -6.17 12.87 -7.16
CA ARG A 248 -5.47 12.90 -8.45
C ARG A 248 -3.99 12.54 -8.29
N SER A 249 -3.33 13.05 -7.26
CA SER A 249 -1.93 12.72 -6.96
C SER A 249 -1.74 11.24 -6.59
N MET A 250 -2.74 10.62 -5.95
CA MET A 250 -2.67 9.22 -5.50
C MET A 250 -3.19 8.21 -6.53
N SER A 251 -4.04 8.63 -7.46
CA SER A 251 -4.51 7.81 -8.57
C SER A 251 -3.34 7.27 -9.40
N ASN A 252 -2.33 8.09 -9.66
CA ASN A 252 -1.10 7.65 -10.32
C ASN A 252 -0.36 6.54 -9.55
N ARG A 253 -0.42 6.57 -8.21
CA ARG A 253 0.32 5.66 -7.33
C ARG A 253 -0.39 4.31 -7.13
N TRP A 254 -1.72 4.31 -7.08
CA TRP A 254 -2.52 3.13 -6.72
C TRP A 254 -3.63 2.76 -7.71
N GLY A 255 -3.84 3.52 -8.80
CA GLY A 255 -4.93 3.27 -9.75
C GLY A 255 -6.30 3.52 -9.12
N TRP A 256 -6.33 4.37 -8.09
CA TRP A 256 -7.50 4.64 -7.26
C TRP A 256 -8.02 6.06 -7.50
N ASP A 257 -9.28 6.17 -7.92
CA ASP A 257 -9.88 7.44 -8.34
C ASP A 257 -10.39 8.33 -7.21
N GLY A 258 -10.15 7.91 -5.97
CA GLY A 258 -10.62 8.66 -4.81
C GLY A 258 -11.85 8.08 -4.14
N PRO A 259 -12.17 8.60 -2.96
CA PRO A 259 -13.34 8.18 -2.22
C PRO A 259 -14.56 8.90 -2.82
N GLY A 260 -15.57 8.15 -3.26
CA GLY A 260 -16.77 8.77 -3.85
C GLY A 260 -17.46 9.78 -2.93
N HIS A 261 -17.63 9.43 -1.64
CA HIS A 261 -18.22 10.34 -0.64
C HIS A 261 -17.50 10.23 0.72
N TYR A 262 -16.48 11.06 0.92
CA TYR A 262 -15.55 10.95 2.05
C TYR A 262 -16.18 11.02 3.45
N ARG A 263 -17.24 11.82 3.67
CA ARG A 263 -17.90 11.88 5.00
C ARG A 263 -18.59 10.57 5.37
N MET A 264 -19.43 10.06 4.47
CA MET A 264 -20.06 8.74 4.59
C MET A 264 -19.03 7.62 4.73
N LEU A 265 -17.89 7.69 4.03
CA LEU A 265 -16.79 6.74 4.20
C LEU A 265 -16.25 6.81 5.64
N ALA A 266 -15.93 8.00 6.14
CA ALA A 266 -15.46 8.22 7.51
C ALA A 266 -16.43 7.67 8.57
N ASP A 267 -17.70 8.05 8.51
CA ASP A 267 -18.71 7.65 9.50
C ASP A 267 -18.92 6.14 9.52
N ARG A 268 -19.04 5.52 8.33
CA ARG A 268 -19.17 4.07 8.22
C ARG A 268 -17.93 3.35 8.72
N THR A 269 -16.74 3.88 8.47
CA THR A 269 -15.49 3.24 8.89
C THR A 269 -15.29 3.31 10.40
N ALA A 270 -15.67 4.41 11.04
CA ALA A 270 -15.70 4.49 12.50
C ALA A 270 -16.64 3.46 13.13
N ALA A 271 -17.83 3.27 12.55
CA ALA A 271 -18.76 2.24 13.01
C ALA A 271 -18.17 0.84 12.84
N LYS A 272 -17.56 0.54 11.68
CA LYS A 272 -16.87 -0.73 11.42
C LYS A 272 -15.75 -0.98 12.42
N ALA A 273 -14.93 0.02 12.74
CA ALA A 273 -13.83 -0.11 13.70
C ALA A 273 -14.31 -0.56 15.09
N ARG A 274 -15.44 -0.02 15.57
CA ARG A 274 -16.00 -0.43 16.87
C ARG A 274 -16.42 -1.89 16.86
N THR A 275 -17.20 -2.30 15.86
CA THR A 275 -17.64 -3.69 15.73
C THR A 275 -16.48 -4.65 15.49
N LEU A 276 -15.48 -4.24 14.73
CA LEU A 276 -14.30 -5.05 14.47
C LEU A 276 -13.47 -5.24 15.74
N ARG A 277 -13.29 -4.19 16.55
CA ARG A 277 -12.63 -4.28 17.85
C ARG A 277 -13.35 -5.26 18.78
N GLU A 278 -14.67 -5.16 18.89
CA GLU A 278 -15.49 -6.07 19.68
C GLU A 278 -15.38 -7.53 19.18
N TRP A 279 -15.36 -7.72 17.85
CA TRP A 279 -15.17 -9.03 17.25
C TRP A 279 -13.80 -9.63 17.59
N TYR A 280 -12.72 -8.86 17.47
CA TYR A 280 -11.38 -9.31 17.83
C TYR A 280 -11.30 -9.66 19.32
N GLU A 281 -11.83 -8.82 20.20
CA GLU A 281 -11.82 -9.07 21.65
C GLU A 281 -12.62 -10.32 22.02
N THR A 282 -13.75 -10.57 21.34
CA THR A 282 -14.55 -11.79 21.56
C THR A 282 -13.85 -13.03 21.01
N CYS A 283 -13.17 -12.91 19.88
CA CYS A 283 -12.55 -14.02 19.18
C CYS A 283 -11.21 -14.44 19.78
N ALA A 284 -10.37 -13.46 20.12
CA ALA A 284 -9.03 -13.63 20.67
C ALA A 284 -8.72 -12.44 21.58
N PRO A 285 -9.12 -12.50 22.87
CA PRO A 285 -8.91 -11.42 23.83
C PRO A 285 -7.46 -10.93 23.85
N GLY A 286 -7.26 -9.62 23.80
CA GLY A 286 -5.93 -9.01 23.81
C GLY A 286 -5.18 -9.02 22.47
N TYR A 287 -5.66 -9.70 21.42
CA TYR A 287 -4.94 -9.78 20.13
C TYR A 287 -4.60 -8.42 19.51
N LEU A 288 -5.48 -7.43 19.63
CA LEU A 288 -5.24 -6.08 19.10
C LEU A 288 -4.41 -5.18 20.03
N THR A 289 -4.27 -5.52 21.31
CA THR A 289 -3.68 -4.62 22.31
C THR A 289 -2.39 -5.15 22.94
N ASP A 290 -2.12 -6.44 22.81
CA ASP A 290 -0.97 -7.13 23.40
C ASP A 290 -0.14 -7.80 22.29
N GLU A 291 1.10 -7.35 22.13
CA GLU A 291 2.02 -7.86 21.09
C GLU A 291 2.46 -9.31 21.36
N ASP A 292 2.57 -9.73 22.63
CA ASP A 292 2.97 -11.10 22.97
C ASP A 292 1.85 -12.08 22.63
N VAL A 293 0.60 -11.71 22.97
CA VAL A 293 -0.59 -12.47 22.57
C VAL A 293 -0.70 -12.55 21.05
N ARG A 294 -0.52 -11.43 20.37
CA ARG A 294 -0.57 -11.37 18.90
C ARG A 294 0.50 -12.26 18.27
N GLY A 295 1.76 -12.09 18.66
CA GLY A 295 2.89 -12.85 18.13
C GLY A 295 2.78 -14.34 18.38
N SER A 296 2.25 -14.74 19.54
CA SER A 296 1.96 -16.14 19.88
C SER A 296 0.88 -16.72 18.96
N LEU A 297 -0.23 -16.01 18.76
CA LEU A 297 -1.33 -16.48 17.90
C LEU A 297 -0.95 -16.50 16.42
N ASP A 298 -0.22 -15.51 15.93
CA ASP A 298 0.31 -15.48 14.56
C ASP A 298 1.24 -16.68 14.30
N SER A 299 2.17 -16.94 15.23
CA SER A 299 3.09 -18.07 15.13
C SER A 299 2.35 -19.41 15.16
N ARG A 300 1.34 -19.55 16.03
CA ARG A 300 0.49 -20.75 16.13
C ARG A 300 -0.30 -20.99 14.85
N LEU A 301 -0.85 -19.95 14.24
CA LEU A 301 -1.56 -20.06 12.97
C LEU A 301 -0.62 -20.59 11.87
N VAL A 302 0.54 -19.96 11.69
CA VAL A 302 1.51 -20.37 10.67
C VAL A 302 1.96 -21.81 10.88
N ALA A 303 2.34 -22.17 12.11
CA ALA A 303 2.78 -23.53 12.44
C ALA A 303 1.68 -24.56 12.17
N LEU A 304 0.43 -24.27 12.55
CA LEU A 304 -0.70 -25.15 12.33
C LEU A 304 -0.96 -25.36 10.82
N LEU A 305 -0.96 -24.29 10.03
CA LEU A 305 -1.16 -24.41 8.58
C LEU A 305 -0.01 -25.13 7.89
N LYS A 306 1.25 -24.85 8.27
CA LYS A 306 2.42 -25.58 7.77
C LYS A 306 2.38 -27.07 8.09
N SER A 307 1.92 -27.45 9.29
CA SER A 307 1.77 -28.87 9.67
C SER A 307 0.75 -29.63 8.81
N ARG A 308 -0.17 -28.90 8.18
CA ARG A 308 -1.22 -29.44 7.30
C ARG A 308 -0.98 -29.20 5.82
N ASP A 309 0.10 -28.51 5.46
CA ASP A 309 0.44 -28.26 4.07
C ASP A 309 0.80 -29.59 3.39
N PRO A 310 0.10 -30.02 2.32
CA PRO A 310 0.43 -31.23 1.58
C PRO A 310 1.86 -31.19 1.03
N TRP A 311 2.43 -30.01 0.80
CA TRP A 311 3.80 -29.85 0.29
C TRP A 311 4.86 -30.03 1.38
N ASN A 312 4.49 -29.97 2.66
CA ASN A 312 5.39 -30.26 3.78
C ASN A 312 5.62 -31.78 3.96
N ARG A 313 4.83 -32.62 3.28
CA ARG A 313 5.07 -34.07 3.17
C ARG A 313 6.09 -34.39 2.09
N VAL A 314 7.32 -33.89 2.22
CA VAL A 314 8.46 -34.63 1.65
C VAL A 314 8.67 -35.84 2.57
N ILE A 315 7.93 -36.91 2.33
CA ILE A 315 8.23 -38.22 2.90
C ILE A 315 9.50 -38.70 2.17
N PRO A 316 10.65 -38.85 2.84
CA PRO A 316 11.75 -39.61 2.25
C PRO A 316 11.27 -41.07 2.17
N GLY A 317 11.02 -41.56 0.95
CA GLY A 317 10.93 -43.00 0.71
C GLY A 317 9.56 -43.61 0.39
N ARG A 318 8.57 -42.88 -0.13
CA ARG A 318 7.45 -43.52 -0.85
C ARG A 318 6.86 -42.60 -1.92
N MET A 319 7.39 -42.70 -3.14
CA MET A 319 6.59 -42.47 -4.34
C MET A 319 5.50 -43.54 -4.34
N ILE A 320 4.34 -43.23 -3.76
CA ILE A 320 3.12 -43.91 -4.18
C ILE A 320 2.72 -43.18 -5.45
N GLU A 321 3.20 -43.69 -6.59
CA GLU A 321 2.56 -43.41 -7.87
C GLU A 321 1.07 -43.66 -7.68
N SER A 322 0.25 -42.62 -7.84
CA SER A 322 -1.19 -42.83 -7.87
C SER A 322 -1.50 -43.73 -9.06
N GLU A 323 -2.27 -44.79 -8.84
CA GLU A 323 -2.70 -45.74 -9.88
C GLU A 323 -3.46 -45.06 -11.04
N HIS A 324 -3.79 -43.78 -10.91
CA HIS A 324 -4.47 -42.96 -11.91
C HIS A 324 -3.62 -42.59 -13.14
N TRP A 325 -2.33 -42.91 -13.17
CA TRP A 325 -1.49 -42.74 -14.37
C TRP A 325 -1.12 -44.06 -15.07
N ARG A 326 -1.74 -45.19 -14.70
CA ARG A 326 -1.67 -46.44 -15.48
C ARG A 326 -2.99 -46.70 -16.20
N LYS A 327 -3.20 -46.00 -17.32
CA LYS A 327 -3.57 -46.54 -18.64
C LYS A 327 -3.95 -45.42 -19.60
#